data_AF-A0A4P9VH08-F1
#
_entry.id   AF-A0A4P9VH08-F1
#
_cell.length_a   1.000
_cell.length_b   1.000
_cell.length_c   1.000
_cell.angle_alpha   90.00
_cell.angle_beta   90.00
_cell.angle_gamma   90.00
#
_symmetry.space_group_name_H-M   'P 1'
#
loop_
_entity.id
_entity.type
_entity.pdbx_description
1 polymer ?
#
loop_
_entity_poly.entity_id
_entity_poly.type
_entity_poly.pdbx_seq_one_letter_code
_entity_poly.pdbx_strand_id
1 'polypeptide(L)'
;MIIEQQILKALMPLTDNRVYPTILPEKTDYPAITYHRLDAKPQRESVDFIEVDNVKSLFQVVIWGKTYSDCVELTRKTVALLGALNCRLEGAADGYDKQVGVRSAILDFCYWGDLALVPKQPDNPQPKTPINSLLAAIQTELSDIATAQLASHQCAIFDLPLIRLKLDQVKPASDLDDWDGRQVMQCYFTAYAYHMVGYAEDLAIRLVSAIKFNQWGMGESVSTPISIEANQNSVAWGYKPYEVWRISWQQSLALSQSIWNDDGEPPTTVLASHEPKTGKAHEPEYEPL
;
A
#
# COMPACT_ATOMS: atom_id res chain seq x y z
N MET A 1 -19.90 3.04 7.28
CA MET A 1 -21.01 2.72 6.37
C MET A 1 -20.86 1.26 6.00
N ILE A 2 -21.93 0.46 6.11
CA ILE A 2 -21.89 -1.00 5.93
C ILE A 2 -21.83 -1.33 4.43
N ILE A 3 -20.98 -2.28 4.02
CA ILE A 3 -20.70 -2.57 2.59
C ILE A 3 -21.97 -3.00 1.83
N GLU A 4 -22.92 -3.70 2.47
CA GLU A 4 -24.19 -4.09 1.84
C GLU A 4 -24.99 -2.91 1.29
N GLN A 5 -24.94 -1.75 1.96
CA GLN A 5 -25.65 -0.56 1.49
C GLN A 5 -25.00 0.01 0.22
N GLN A 6 -23.68 -0.12 0.10
CA GLN A 6 -22.95 0.31 -1.09
C GLN A 6 -23.24 -0.64 -2.26
N ILE A 7 -23.19 -1.96 -2.00
CA ILE A 7 -23.54 -2.99 -2.98
C ILE A 7 -24.96 -2.77 -3.51
N LEU A 8 -25.95 -2.61 -2.60
CA LEU A 8 -27.33 -2.34 -3.00
C LEU A 8 -27.42 -1.10 -3.90
N LYS A 9 -26.83 0.01 -3.47
CA LYS A 9 -26.86 1.27 -4.22
C LYS A 9 -26.22 1.14 -5.61
N ALA A 10 -25.16 0.35 -5.74
CA ALA A 10 -24.47 0.12 -7.01
C ALA A 10 -25.28 -0.79 -7.95
N LEU A 11 -26.01 -1.76 -7.42
CA LEU A 11 -26.79 -2.72 -8.23
C LEU A 11 -28.14 -2.16 -8.68
N MET A 12 -28.77 -1.27 -7.89
CA MET A 12 -30.11 -0.72 -8.17
C MET A 12 -30.29 -0.18 -9.61
N PRO A 13 -29.34 0.58 -10.19
CA PRO A 13 -29.46 1.09 -11.56
C PRO A 13 -29.46 0.01 -12.65
N LEU A 14 -29.03 -1.22 -12.37
CA LEU A 14 -28.93 -2.28 -13.38
C LEU A 14 -30.27 -2.91 -13.75
N THR A 15 -31.24 -2.86 -12.85
CA THR A 15 -32.52 -3.55 -12.99
C THR A 15 -33.71 -2.66 -12.60
N ASP A 16 -33.61 -1.35 -12.82
CA ASP A 16 -34.64 -0.37 -12.44
C ASP A 16 -35.13 -0.54 -10.99
N ASN A 17 -34.18 -0.70 -10.06
CA ASN A 17 -34.42 -0.93 -8.63
C ASN A 17 -35.01 -2.30 -8.25
N ARG A 18 -35.05 -3.28 -9.17
CA ARG A 18 -35.42 -4.68 -8.88
C ARG A 18 -34.22 -5.44 -8.28
N VAL A 19 -33.76 -4.97 -7.12
CA VAL A 19 -32.67 -5.58 -6.34
C VAL A 19 -33.19 -5.90 -4.95
N TYR A 20 -33.17 -7.17 -4.57
CA TYR A 20 -33.79 -7.65 -3.34
C TYR A 20 -32.77 -8.29 -2.42
N PRO A 21 -32.82 -8.01 -1.11
CA PRO A 21 -32.00 -8.72 -0.14
C PRO A 21 -32.54 -10.14 0.05
N THR A 22 -31.65 -11.13 0.02
CA THR A 22 -31.89 -12.53 0.43
C THR A 22 -32.82 -13.36 -0.46
N ILE A 23 -34.03 -12.88 -0.78
CA ILE A 23 -35.08 -13.66 -1.46
C ILE A 23 -35.67 -12.87 -2.62
N LEU A 24 -35.93 -13.56 -3.73
CA LEU A 24 -36.66 -13.03 -4.88
C LEU A 24 -38.19 -13.13 -4.61
N PRO A 25 -38.95 -12.03 -4.69
CA PRO A 25 -40.41 -12.08 -4.54
C PRO A 25 -41.10 -12.90 -5.65
N GLU A 26 -42.21 -13.57 -5.32
CA GLU A 26 -42.90 -14.52 -6.23
C GLU A 26 -43.40 -13.93 -7.55
N LYS A 27 -43.68 -12.62 -7.60
CA LYS A 27 -44.24 -11.92 -8.79
C LYS A 27 -43.30 -10.84 -9.32
N THR A 28 -42.01 -11.12 -9.30
CA THR A 28 -40.99 -10.17 -9.72
C THR A 28 -40.86 -10.12 -11.24
N ASP A 29 -40.80 -8.92 -11.78
CA ASP A 29 -40.45 -8.69 -13.18
C ASP A 29 -38.95 -8.92 -13.42
N TYR A 30 -38.60 -9.43 -14.59
CA TYR A 30 -37.21 -9.74 -14.95
C TYR A 30 -36.68 -8.71 -15.96
N PRO A 31 -35.38 -8.38 -15.91
CA PRO A 31 -34.37 -8.94 -15.02
C PRO A 31 -34.42 -8.37 -13.60
N ALA A 32 -33.99 -9.19 -12.63
CA ALA A 32 -33.92 -8.84 -11.21
C ALA A 32 -32.65 -9.41 -10.59
N ILE A 33 -32.21 -8.82 -9.46
CA ILE A 33 -31.02 -9.28 -8.74
C ILE A 33 -31.41 -9.58 -7.29
N THR A 34 -30.90 -10.68 -6.75
CA THR A 34 -30.89 -10.93 -5.31
C THR A 34 -29.47 -10.89 -4.79
N TYR A 35 -29.25 -10.34 -3.60
CA TYR A 35 -27.94 -10.34 -2.97
C TYR A 35 -28.05 -10.64 -1.48
N HIS A 36 -27.07 -11.34 -0.92
CA HIS A 36 -26.95 -11.54 0.52
C HIS A 36 -25.54 -11.91 0.93
N ARG A 37 -25.24 -11.71 2.21
CA ARG A 37 -24.00 -12.15 2.83
C ARG A 37 -24.12 -13.64 3.17
N LEU A 38 -23.16 -14.44 2.72
CA LEU A 38 -23.05 -15.87 3.04
C LEU A 38 -22.26 -16.10 4.32
N ASP A 39 -21.14 -15.40 4.48
CA ASP A 39 -20.21 -15.59 5.59
C ASP A 39 -19.47 -14.27 5.90
N ALA A 40 -19.01 -14.11 7.13
CA ALA A 40 -18.09 -13.05 7.53
C ALA A 40 -17.26 -13.52 8.72
N LYS A 41 -15.97 -13.74 8.47
CA LYS A 41 -15.05 -14.25 9.49
C LYS A 41 -13.67 -13.61 9.38
N PRO A 42 -12.95 -13.45 10.50
CA PRO A 42 -11.53 -13.14 10.47
C PRO A 42 -10.81 -14.22 9.66
N GLN A 43 -10.04 -13.81 8.68
CA GLN A 43 -9.25 -14.71 7.85
C GLN A 43 -7.90 -14.08 7.59
N ARG A 44 -6.86 -14.91 7.63
CA ARG A 44 -5.54 -14.54 7.14
C ARG A 44 -5.34 -15.22 5.80
N GLU A 45 -5.21 -14.42 4.76
CA GLU A 45 -4.97 -14.92 3.41
C GLU A 45 -3.96 -14.01 2.72
N SER A 46 -3.15 -14.60 1.83
CA SER A 46 -2.33 -13.82 0.92
C SER A 46 -3.21 -13.42 -0.26
N VAL A 47 -3.66 -12.17 -0.29
CA VAL A 47 -4.39 -11.60 -1.42
C VAL A 47 -3.43 -10.71 -2.17
N ASP A 48 -3.08 -11.11 -3.39
CA ASP A 48 -2.13 -10.37 -4.22
C ASP A 48 -0.80 -10.08 -3.47
N PHE A 49 -0.32 -11.10 -2.73
CA PHE A 49 0.94 -11.11 -1.98
C PHE A 49 1.01 -10.13 -0.80
N ILE A 50 -0.12 -9.52 -0.47
CA ILE A 50 -0.31 -8.83 0.80
C ILE A 50 -0.96 -9.83 1.74
N GLU A 51 -0.31 -10.09 2.87
CA GLU A 51 -1.00 -10.75 3.97
C GLU A 51 -2.11 -9.83 4.46
N VAL A 52 -3.35 -10.19 4.13
CA VAL A 52 -4.52 -9.53 4.68
C VAL A 52 -4.94 -10.35 5.89
N ASP A 53 -4.80 -9.75 7.06
CA ASP A 53 -5.33 -10.28 8.32
C ASP A 53 -6.50 -9.39 8.74
N ASN A 54 -7.69 -9.75 8.24
CA ASN A 54 -8.90 -8.97 8.47
C ASN A 54 -10.15 -9.82 8.33
N VAL A 55 -11.32 -9.24 8.57
CA VAL A 55 -12.59 -9.91 8.32
C VAL A 55 -12.83 -9.98 6.80
N LYS A 56 -12.95 -11.21 6.29
CA LYS A 56 -13.38 -11.53 4.92
C LYS A 56 -14.88 -11.76 4.93
N SER A 57 -15.62 -10.93 4.22
CA SER A 57 -17.07 -11.11 4.00
C SER A 57 -17.30 -11.71 2.62
N LEU A 58 -18.09 -12.77 2.55
CA LEU A 58 -18.50 -13.39 1.29
C LEU A 58 -19.94 -13.00 1.00
N PHE A 59 -20.19 -12.49 -0.21
CA PHE A 59 -21.48 -12.08 -0.71
C PHE A 59 -21.83 -12.91 -1.93
N GLN A 60 -23.06 -13.40 -1.98
CA GLN A 60 -23.61 -13.99 -3.18
C GLN A 60 -24.56 -13.02 -3.84
N VAL A 61 -24.34 -12.80 -5.13
CA VAL A 61 -25.18 -11.98 -6.01
C VAL A 61 -25.72 -12.90 -7.09
N VAL A 62 -27.04 -13.04 -7.14
CA VAL A 62 -27.72 -13.87 -8.13
C VAL A 62 -28.52 -12.97 -9.05
N ILE A 63 -28.20 -13.03 -10.34
CA ILE A 63 -28.91 -12.33 -11.40
C ILE A 63 -29.96 -13.29 -11.95
N TRP A 64 -31.18 -12.82 -12.10
CA TRP A 64 -32.30 -13.57 -12.64
C TRP A 64 -32.78 -12.94 -13.95
N GLY A 65 -32.93 -13.74 -15.00
CA GLY A 65 -33.32 -13.26 -16.34
C GLY A 65 -34.19 -14.25 -17.10
N LYS A 66 -34.95 -13.74 -18.07
CA LYS A 66 -35.77 -14.58 -18.98
C LYS A 66 -34.91 -15.19 -20.08
N THR A 67 -33.87 -14.49 -20.52
CA THR A 67 -32.95 -14.97 -21.54
C THR A 67 -31.53 -15.11 -20.99
N TYR A 68 -30.71 -15.94 -21.64
CA TYR A 68 -29.32 -16.11 -21.26
C TYR A 68 -28.51 -14.83 -21.53
N SER A 69 -28.83 -14.13 -22.63
CA SER A 69 -28.19 -12.86 -22.98
C SER A 69 -28.38 -11.80 -21.91
N ASP A 70 -29.58 -11.70 -21.32
CA ASP A 70 -29.85 -10.74 -20.24
C ASP A 70 -28.93 -11.00 -19.04
N CYS A 71 -28.82 -12.28 -18.64
CA CYS A 71 -27.95 -12.70 -17.54
C CYS A 71 -26.48 -12.38 -17.84
N VAL A 72 -25.98 -12.68 -19.03
CA VAL A 72 -24.57 -12.42 -19.40
C VAL A 72 -24.24 -10.93 -19.40
N GLU A 73 -25.11 -10.09 -19.96
CA GLU A 73 -24.90 -8.64 -19.98
C GLU A 73 -24.88 -8.07 -18.56
N LEU A 74 -25.84 -8.47 -17.72
CA LEU A 74 -25.91 -8.03 -16.33
C LEU A 74 -24.75 -8.55 -15.49
N THR A 75 -24.25 -9.76 -15.76
CA THR A 75 -23.07 -10.31 -15.09
C THR A 75 -21.85 -9.42 -15.34
N ARG A 76 -21.60 -9.03 -16.59
CA ARG A 76 -20.47 -8.14 -16.93
C ARG A 76 -20.57 -6.80 -16.22
N LYS A 77 -21.76 -6.19 -16.22
CA LYS A 77 -22.01 -4.91 -15.53
C LYS A 77 -21.84 -5.04 -14.02
N THR A 78 -22.38 -6.11 -13.43
CA THR A 78 -22.27 -6.42 -11.99
C THR A 78 -20.81 -6.59 -11.57
N VAL A 79 -20.04 -7.39 -12.31
CA VAL A 79 -18.61 -7.61 -12.02
C VAL A 79 -17.83 -6.30 -12.10
N ALA A 80 -18.09 -5.46 -13.10
CA ALA A 80 -17.43 -4.15 -13.21
C ALA A 80 -17.79 -3.21 -12.03
N LEU A 81 -19.07 -3.13 -11.68
CA LEU A 81 -19.56 -2.24 -10.61
C LEU A 81 -19.08 -2.68 -9.22
N LEU A 82 -19.19 -3.97 -8.90
CA LEU A 82 -18.75 -4.50 -7.62
C LEU A 82 -17.23 -4.53 -7.53
N GLY A 83 -16.55 -4.75 -8.65
CA GLY A 83 -15.12 -4.48 -8.78
C GLY A 83 -14.81 -3.06 -8.29
N ALA A 84 -15.46 -2.03 -8.84
CA ALA A 84 -15.24 -0.64 -8.42
C ALA A 84 -15.50 -0.36 -6.91
N LEU A 85 -16.24 -1.23 -6.20
CA LEU A 85 -16.42 -1.21 -4.75
C LEU A 85 -15.38 -2.04 -3.97
N ASN A 86 -14.33 -2.52 -4.62
CA ASN A 86 -13.32 -3.42 -4.09
C ASN A 86 -13.85 -4.82 -3.71
N CYS A 87 -14.97 -5.24 -4.28
CA CYS A 87 -15.41 -6.62 -4.19
C CYS A 87 -14.71 -7.46 -5.27
N ARG A 88 -14.06 -8.56 -4.88
CA ARG A 88 -13.39 -9.48 -5.80
C ARG A 88 -14.30 -10.66 -6.11
N LEU A 89 -14.44 -11.01 -7.39
CA LEU A 89 -15.14 -12.21 -7.79
C LEU A 89 -14.31 -13.47 -7.42
N GLU A 90 -14.90 -14.36 -6.65
CA GLU A 90 -14.34 -15.65 -6.21
C GLU A 90 -14.91 -16.81 -7.03
N GLY A 91 -16.17 -16.72 -7.44
CA GLY A 91 -16.85 -17.80 -8.15
C GLY A 91 -17.97 -17.26 -9.03
N ALA A 92 -18.24 -17.99 -10.12
CA ALA A 92 -19.37 -17.73 -11.00
C ALA A 92 -19.94 -19.06 -11.50
N ALA A 93 -21.27 -19.19 -11.48
CA ALA A 93 -21.98 -20.35 -11.97
C ALA A 93 -23.28 -19.94 -12.68
N ASP A 94 -23.63 -20.67 -13.73
CA ASP A 94 -24.90 -20.50 -14.42
C ASP A 94 -25.95 -21.46 -13.85
N GLY A 95 -27.18 -20.99 -13.74
CA GLY A 95 -28.33 -21.76 -13.27
C GLY A 95 -29.52 -21.67 -14.22
N TYR A 96 -30.41 -22.66 -14.13
CA TYR A 96 -31.68 -22.66 -14.85
C TYR A 96 -32.76 -23.37 -14.03
N ASP A 97 -33.83 -22.63 -13.72
CA ASP A 97 -35.02 -23.18 -13.10
C ASP A 97 -35.99 -23.64 -14.20
N LYS A 98 -36.18 -24.96 -14.31
CA LYS A 98 -37.09 -25.57 -15.29
C LYS A 98 -38.56 -25.33 -14.98
N GLN A 99 -38.94 -25.13 -13.72
CA GLN A 99 -40.34 -24.98 -13.31
C GLN A 99 -40.83 -23.57 -13.62
N VAL A 100 -39.99 -22.56 -13.37
CA VAL A 100 -40.33 -21.15 -13.59
C VAL A 100 -39.86 -20.66 -14.97
N GLY A 101 -38.98 -21.42 -15.65
CA GLY A 101 -38.43 -21.07 -16.96
C GLY A 101 -37.53 -19.85 -16.90
N VAL A 102 -36.74 -19.72 -15.83
CA VAL A 102 -35.89 -18.56 -15.54
C VAL A 102 -34.44 -19.01 -15.51
N ARG A 103 -33.55 -18.18 -16.07
CA ARG A 103 -32.11 -18.38 -16.01
C ARG A 103 -31.52 -17.56 -14.88
N SER A 104 -30.45 -18.08 -14.28
CA SER A 104 -29.71 -17.35 -13.27
C SER A 104 -28.22 -17.36 -13.55
N ALA A 105 -27.54 -16.32 -13.09
CA ALA A 105 -26.10 -16.29 -12.93
C ALA A 105 -25.79 -16.02 -11.46
N ILE A 106 -25.13 -16.95 -10.80
CA ILE A 106 -24.75 -16.93 -9.39
C ILE A 106 -23.30 -16.48 -9.33
N LEU A 107 -23.04 -15.37 -8.66
CA LEU A 107 -21.72 -14.76 -8.55
C LEU A 107 -21.37 -14.62 -7.07
N ASP A 108 -20.24 -15.19 -6.68
CA ASP A 108 -19.72 -15.09 -5.32
C ASP A 108 -18.60 -14.04 -5.30
N PHE A 109 -18.78 -13.02 -4.48
CA PHE A 109 -17.83 -11.93 -4.29
C PHE A 109 -17.29 -11.92 -2.87
N CYS A 110 -15.99 -11.73 -2.69
CA CYS A 110 -15.42 -11.41 -1.39
C CYS A 110 -15.12 -9.92 -1.25
N TYR A 111 -15.22 -9.43 -0.02
CA TYR A 111 -14.79 -8.09 0.37
C TYR A 111 -13.99 -8.19 1.67
N TRP A 112 -12.87 -7.47 1.72
CA TRP A 112 -11.95 -7.48 2.85
C TRP A 112 -12.04 -6.20 3.67
N GLY A 113 -12.06 -6.34 5.00
CA GLY A 113 -12.12 -5.20 5.93
C GLY A 113 -13.54 -4.69 6.21
N ASP A 114 -14.55 -5.48 5.86
CA ASP A 114 -15.93 -5.23 6.28
C ASP A 114 -16.14 -5.72 7.71
N LEU A 115 -17.02 -5.05 8.46
CA LEU A 115 -17.21 -5.25 9.91
C LEU A 115 -15.91 -5.24 10.73
N ALA A 116 -14.83 -4.71 10.17
CA ALA A 116 -13.55 -4.61 10.84
C ALA A 116 -13.75 -3.89 12.18
N LEU A 117 -13.50 -4.60 13.28
CA LEU A 117 -13.19 -4.01 14.59
C LEU A 117 -11.80 -3.37 14.57
N VAL A 118 -11.28 -2.99 13.40
CA VAL A 118 -10.10 -2.15 13.30
C VAL A 118 -10.55 -0.82 13.90
N PRO A 119 -9.98 -0.38 15.03
CA PRO A 119 -10.28 0.95 15.53
C PRO A 119 -9.98 1.88 14.36
N LYS A 120 -11.00 2.65 13.94
CA LYS A 120 -10.81 3.77 13.03
C LYS A 120 -9.53 4.46 13.48
N GLN A 121 -8.57 4.61 12.57
CA GLN A 121 -7.39 5.41 12.85
C GLN A 121 -7.91 6.71 13.46
N PRO A 122 -7.51 7.05 14.70
CA PRO A 122 -8.16 8.13 15.43
C PRO A 122 -8.13 9.38 14.55
N ASP A 123 -9.25 10.12 14.48
CA ASP A 123 -9.38 11.36 13.70
C ASP A 123 -8.40 12.46 14.20
N ASN A 124 -7.62 12.18 15.25
CA ASN A 124 -6.54 13.02 15.72
C ASN A 124 -5.35 12.93 14.77
N PRO A 125 -4.68 14.05 14.44
CA PRO A 125 -3.42 14.00 13.72
C PRO A 125 -2.48 13.07 14.48
N GLN A 126 -1.99 12.03 13.82
CA GLN A 126 -0.98 11.16 14.41
C GLN A 126 0.16 12.04 14.93
N PRO A 127 0.68 11.79 16.14
CA PRO A 127 1.85 12.52 16.62
C PRO A 127 2.93 12.45 15.54
N LYS A 128 3.54 13.59 15.21
CA LYS A 128 4.65 13.66 14.25
C LYS A 128 5.83 12.89 14.82
N THR A 129 5.91 11.61 14.54
CA THR A 129 7.08 10.79 14.87
C THR A 129 8.11 10.93 13.75
N PRO A 130 9.41 10.77 14.06
CA PRO A 130 10.45 10.73 13.02
C PRO A 130 10.16 9.65 11.96
N ILE A 131 9.62 8.51 12.37
CA ILE A 131 9.23 7.40 11.47
C ILE A 131 8.12 7.82 10.52
N ASN A 132 7.06 8.47 11.01
CA ASN A 132 5.98 8.96 10.14
C ASN A 132 6.46 10.03 9.17
N SER A 133 7.41 10.86 9.59
CA SER A 133 8.03 11.89 8.75
C SER A 133 8.87 11.25 7.65
N LEU A 134 9.65 10.21 7.98
CA LEU A 134 10.41 9.42 7.01
C LEU A 134 9.49 8.73 6.00
N LEU A 135 8.43 8.05 6.46
CA LEU A 135 7.46 7.40 5.58
C LEU A 135 6.77 8.40 4.64
N ALA A 136 6.40 9.58 5.13
CA ALA A 136 5.81 10.64 4.32
C ALA A 136 6.81 11.21 3.30
N ALA A 137 8.09 11.37 3.68
CA ALA A 137 9.15 11.83 2.77
C ALA A 137 9.39 10.82 1.65
N ILE A 138 9.56 9.54 1.98
CA ILE A 138 9.68 8.45 1.01
C ILE A 138 8.46 8.44 0.08
N GLN A 139 7.23 8.48 0.63
CA GLN A 139 6.02 8.45 -0.18
C GLN A 139 5.94 9.65 -1.14
N THR A 140 6.33 10.84 -0.68
CA THR A 140 6.30 12.05 -1.50
C THR A 140 7.25 11.92 -2.69
N GLU A 141 8.49 11.50 -2.44
CA GLU A 141 9.50 11.38 -3.50
C GLU A 141 9.20 10.23 -4.46
N LEU A 142 8.70 9.09 -3.96
CA LEU A 142 8.28 7.99 -4.82
C LEU A 142 7.03 8.35 -5.66
N SER A 143 6.24 9.33 -5.24
CA SER A 143 5.07 9.81 -5.99
C SER A 143 5.45 10.52 -7.30
N ASP A 144 6.68 11.02 -7.42
CA ASP A 144 7.20 11.57 -8.67
C ASP A 144 7.44 10.50 -9.75
N ILE A 145 7.54 9.23 -9.34
CA ILE A 145 7.77 8.09 -10.24
C ILE A 145 6.45 7.49 -10.72
N ALA A 146 5.55 7.22 -9.77
CA ALA A 146 4.20 6.67 -9.95
C ALA A 146 3.38 6.90 -8.67
N THR A 147 2.06 6.68 -8.72
CA THR A 147 1.19 6.82 -7.54
C THR A 147 1.73 6.00 -6.36
N ALA A 148 2.21 6.65 -5.30
CA ALA A 148 2.76 5.98 -4.13
C ALA A 148 1.79 6.04 -2.94
N GLN A 149 1.53 4.90 -2.33
CA GLN A 149 0.61 4.75 -1.20
C GLN A 149 1.27 3.93 -0.10
N LEU A 150 1.03 4.30 1.16
CA LEU A 150 1.37 3.43 2.28
C LEU A 150 0.48 2.19 2.26
N ALA A 151 1.10 1.02 2.40
CA ALA A 151 0.40 -0.25 2.44
C ALA A 151 -0.54 -0.25 3.65
N SER A 152 -1.83 -0.45 3.37
CA SER A 152 -2.86 -0.62 4.37
C SER A 152 -3.40 -2.05 4.31
N HIS A 153 -4.04 -2.50 5.39
CA HIS A 153 -4.75 -3.79 5.44
C HIS A 153 -6.00 -3.81 4.55
N GLN A 154 -6.28 -2.73 3.81
CA GLN A 154 -7.43 -2.63 2.92
C GLN A 154 -7.00 -2.97 1.51
N CYS A 155 -7.60 -4.01 0.94
CA CYS A 155 -7.43 -4.35 -0.46
C CYS A 155 -8.29 -3.41 -1.31
N ALA A 156 -7.79 -2.21 -1.61
CA ALA A 156 -8.42 -1.33 -2.58
C ALA A 156 -8.04 -1.75 -4.01
N ILE A 157 -8.95 -1.58 -4.98
CA ILE A 157 -8.62 -1.50 -6.40
C ILE A 157 -7.77 -0.26 -6.63
N PHE A 158 -6.75 -0.42 -7.47
CA PHE A 158 -5.83 0.63 -7.80
C PHE A 158 -5.66 0.76 -9.32
N ASP A 159 -5.38 1.99 -9.71
CA ASP A 159 -4.90 2.29 -11.05
C ASP A 159 -3.39 2.02 -11.13
N LEU A 160 -2.96 1.52 -12.29
CA LEU A 160 -1.57 1.21 -12.57
C LEU A 160 -0.98 2.39 -13.36
N PRO A 161 0.27 2.80 -13.11
CA PRO A 161 1.24 2.23 -12.16
C PRO A 161 0.99 2.62 -10.70
N LEU A 162 1.28 1.70 -9.78
CA LEU A 162 1.18 1.93 -8.34
C LEU A 162 2.44 1.45 -7.60
N ILE A 163 2.87 2.22 -6.60
CA ILE A 163 3.88 1.83 -5.63
C ILE A 163 3.20 1.70 -4.26
N ARG A 164 3.29 0.53 -3.62
CA ARG A 164 2.85 0.33 -2.23
C ARG A 164 4.05 0.23 -1.31
N LEU A 165 4.22 1.21 -0.44
CA LEU A 165 5.30 1.29 0.54
C LEU A 165 4.87 0.68 1.88
N LYS A 166 5.68 -0.21 2.42
CA LYS A 166 5.46 -0.84 3.73
C LYS A 166 6.72 -0.73 4.58
N LEU A 167 6.53 -0.41 5.86
CA LEU A 167 7.54 -0.62 6.90
C LEU A 167 7.31 -2.02 7.49
N ASP A 168 8.21 -2.95 7.21
CA ASP A 168 8.08 -4.34 7.66
C ASP A 168 8.51 -4.52 9.10
N GLN A 169 9.65 -3.92 9.48
CA GLN A 169 10.23 -4.08 10.80
C GLN A 169 10.99 -2.81 11.21
N VAL A 170 11.03 -2.57 12.51
CA VAL A 170 11.92 -1.59 13.16
C VAL A 170 12.65 -2.31 14.28
N LYS A 171 13.96 -2.17 14.33
CA LYS A 171 14.82 -2.75 15.38
C LYS A 171 15.76 -1.69 15.91
N PRO A 172 16.17 -1.75 17.19
CA PRO A 172 17.31 -0.98 17.65
C PRO A 172 18.51 -1.27 16.77
N ALA A 173 19.22 -0.24 16.33
CA ALA A 173 20.47 -0.42 15.60
C ALA A 173 21.61 -0.62 16.61
N SER A 174 21.59 -1.75 17.35
CA SER A 174 22.58 -2.06 18.40
C SER A 174 24.03 -2.09 17.92
N ASP A 175 24.23 -2.28 16.63
CA ASP A 175 25.54 -2.41 16.01
C ASP A 175 26.07 -1.04 15.53
N LEU A 176 25.22 -0.01 15.58
CA LEU A 176 25.55 1.40 15.39
C LEU A 176 25.62 2.07 16.77
N ASP A 177 26.60 1.63 17.58
CA ASP A 177 27.01 2.34 18.80
C ASP A 177 27.73 3.63 18.38
N ASP A 178 26.97 4.58 17.87
CA ASP A 178 27.48 5.93 17.66
C ASP A 178 27.67 6.56 19.04
N TRP A 179 28.92 6.93 19.35
CA TRP A 179 29.34 7.61 20.59
C TRP A 179 28.75 9.03 20.74
N ASP A 180 27.74 9.33 19.94
CA ASP A 180 27.09 10.62 19.77
C ASP A 180 25.75 10.72 20.53
N GLY A 181 25.38 9.67 21.25
CA GLY A 181 24.19 9.61 22.10
C GLY A 181 22.87 9.59 21.33
N ARG A 182 22.88 9.41 20.00
CA ARG A 182 21.66 9.30 19.21
C ARG A 182 20.99 7.94 19.45
N GLN A 183 19.67 7.96 19.57
CA GLN A 183 18.89 6.73 19.52
C GLN A 183 18.63 6.36 18.05
N VAL A 184 19.35 5.36 17.55
CA VAL A 184 19.25 4.93 16.15
C VAL A 184 18.40 3.66 16.02
N MET A 185 17.49 3.68 15.06
CA MET A 185 16.65 2.54 14.70
C MET A 185 16.97 2.06 13.30
N GLN A 186 17.13 0.76 13.12
CA GLN A 186 17.19 0.12 11.81
C GLN A 186 15.77 -0.15 11.31
N CYS A 187 15.41 0.46 10.18
CA CYS A 187 14.13 0.29 9.52
C CYS A 187 14.28 -0.62 8.29
N TYR A 188 13.31 -1.53 8.13
CA TYR A 188 13.22 -2.46 7.00
C TYR A 188 12.02 -2.08 6.15
N PHE A 189 12.27 -1.65 4.93
CA PHE A 189 11.23 -1.20 4.02
C PHE A 189 11.03 -2.21 2.88
N THR A 190 9.79 -2.35 2.45
CA THR A 190 9.44 -3.00 1.19
C THR A 190 8.53 -2.08 0.39
N ALA A 191 8.87 -1.86 -0.87
CA ALA A 191 8.01 -1.26 -1.86
C ALA A 191 7.58 -2.31 -2.89
N TYR A 192 6.28 -2.41 -3.14
CA TYR A 192 5.72 -3.22 -4.20
C TYR A 192 5.39 -2.34 -5.40
N ALA A 193 6.05 -2.58 -6.52
CA ALA A 193 5.82 -1.89 -7.77
C ALA A 193 4.84 -2.69 -8.62
N TYR A 194 3.62 -2.19 -8.77
CA TYR A 194 2.57 -2.77 -9.59
C TYR A 194 2.51 -2.07 -10.95
N HIS A 195 2.58 -2.84 -12.03
CA HIS A 195 2.36 -2.33 -13.39
C HIS A 195 1.68 -3.39 -14.26
N MET A 196 1.21 -2.99 -15.44
CA MET A 196 0.91 -3.92 -16.53
C MET A 196 2.09 -4.88 -16.77
N VAL A 197 1.79 -6.13 -17.08
CA VAL A 197 2.80 -7.19 -17.33
C VAL A 197 3.81 -6.73 -18.38
N GLY A 198 5.10 -6.93 -18.09
CA GLY A 198 6.22 -6.55 -18.97
C GLY A 198 6.74 -5.12 -18.77
N TYR A 199 6.08 -4.31 -17.93
CA TYR A 199 6.51 -2.94 -17.62
C TYR A 199 6.84 -2.73 -16.13
N ALA A 200 6.57 -3.72 -15.28
CA ALA A 200 6.82 -3.62 -13.84
C ALA A 200 8.33 -3.64 -13.51
N GLU A 201 9.13 -4.30 -14.35
CA GLU A 201 10.60 -4.30 -14.24
C GLU A 201 11.17 -2.89 -14.43
N ASP A 202 10.74 -2.16 -15.47
CA ASP A 202 11.17 -0.79 -15.70
C ASP A 202 10.81 0.13 -14.53
N LEU A 203 9.62 -0.05 -13.97
CA LEU A 203 9.19 0.66 -12.75
C LEU A 203 10.09 0.31 -11.57
N ALA A 204 10.45 -0.96 -11.39
CA ALA A 204 11.35 -1.41 -10.33
C ALA A 204 12.76 -0.82 -10.47
N ILE A 205 13.30 -0.77 -11.69
CA ILE A 205 14.63 -0.17 -11.98
C ILE A 205 14.64 1.32 -11.63
N ARG A 206 13.59 2.05 -12.03
CA ARG A 206 13.42 3.47 -11.68
C ARG A 206 13.34 3.65 -10.16
N LEU A 207 12.60 2.78 -9.48
CA LEU A 207 12.45 2.82 -8.03
C LEU A 207 13.78 2.57 -7.30
N VAL A 208 14.51 1.52 -7.69
CA VAL A 208 15.83 1.20 -7.13
C VAL A 208 16.79 2.36 -7.34
N SER A 209 16.77 2.99 -8.51
CA SER A 209 17.62 4.13 -8.82
C SER A 209 17.31 5.34 -7.95
N ALA A 210 16.02 5.60 -7.66
CA ALA A 210 15.59 6.68 -6.79
C ALA A 210 15.86 6.41 -5.31
N ILE A 211 15.82 5.15 -4.88
CA ILE A 211 16.18 4.76 -3.51
C ILE A 211 17.69 4.86 -3.33
N LYS A 212 18.48 4.45 -4.32
CA LYS A 212 19.93 4.36 -4.22
C LYS A 212 20.53 5.71 -3.82
N PHE A 213 21.21 5.73 -2.67
CA PHE A 213 21.83 6.90 -2.03
C PHE A 213 20.88 7.95 -1.45
N ASN A 214 19.58 7.68 -1.40
CA ASN A 214 18.60 8.69 -1.00
C ASN A 214 18.43 8.78 0.53
N GLN A 215 18.42 10.01 1.04
CA GLN A 215 18.18 10.33 2.46
C GLN A 215 16.87 11.12 2.66
N TRP A 216 16.04 11.22 1.62
CA TRP A 216 14.68 11.77 1.65
C TRP A 216 14.62 13.21 2.15
N GLY A 217 15.68 13.99 1.88
CA GLY A 217 15.84 15.36 2.38
C GLY A 217 16.05 15.48 3.89
N MET A 218 16.31 14.36 4.59
CA MET A 218 16.48 14.31 6.06
C MET A 218 17.95 14.36 6.52
N GLY A 219 18.90 14.51 5.59
CA GLY A 219 20.32 14.65 5.89
C GLY A 219 20.86 13.54 6.78
N GLU A 220 21.63 13.91 7.81
CA GLU A 220 22.26 12.96 8.75
C GLU A 220 21.28 12.18 9.62
N SER A 221 20.01 12.58 9.68
CA SER A 221 19.01 11.83 10.45
C SER A 221 18.70 10.48 9.81
N VAL A 222 19.02 10.29 8.53
CA VAL A 222 18.76 9.06 7.79
C VAL A 222 20.03 8.62 7.05
N SER A 223 20.47 7.40 7.32
CA SER A 223 21.60 6.80 6.58
C SER A 223 21.26 6.54 5.10
N THR A 224 22.28 6.39 4.25
CA THR A 224 22.06 5.88 2.90
C THR A 224 21.54 4.44 2.94
N PRO A 225 20.64 4.02 2.02
CA PRO A 225 20.11 2.66 2.04
C PRO A 225 21.18 1.59 1.83
N ILE A 226 20.99 0.47 2.54
CA ILE A 226 21.78 -0.76 2.40
C ILE A 226 20.86 -1.93 2.08
N SER A 227 21.46 -3.05 1.64
CA SER A 227 20.75 -4.31 1.38
C SER A 227 19.55 -4.13 0.43
N ILE A 228 19.74 -3.33 -0.63
CA ILE A 228 18.71 -3.11 -1.64
C ILE A 228 18.60 -4.36 -2.50
N GLU A 229 17.41 -4.95 -2.55
CA GLU A 229 17.07 -6.09 -3.38
C GLU A 229 15.84 -5.76 -4.21
N ALA A 230 15.82 -6.18 -5.47
CA ALA A 230 14.66 -6.09 -6.34
C ALA A 230 14.44 -7.43 -7.03
N ASN A 231 13.30 -8.05 -6.76
CA ASN A 231 12.95 -9.36 -7.31
C ASN A 231 11.54 -9.32 -7.89
N GLN A 232 11.33 -10.03 -8.99
CA GLN A 232 9.98 -10.30 -9.47
C GLN A 232 9.26 -11.10 -8.38
N ASN A 233 8.13 -10.57 -7.91
CA ASN A 233 7.35 -11.21 -6.87
C ASN A 233 6.29 -12.12 -7.49
N SER A 234 5.56 -11.60 -8.48
CA SER A 234 4.41 -12.30 -9.05
C SER A 234 3.89 -11.72 -10.35
N VAL A 235 3.14 -12.53 -11.08
CA VAL A 235 2.37 -12.10 -12.25
C VAL A 235 0.93 -12.60 -12.11
N ALA A 236 -0.04 -11.70 -12.24
CA ALA A 236 -1.47 -12.01 -12.23
C ALA A 236 -2.04 -11.86 -13.65
N TRP A 237 -2.64 -12.93 -14.17
CA TRP A 237 -3.17 -13.00 -15.55
C TRP A 237 -4.69 -12.82 -15.64
N GLY A 238 -5.30 -12.12 -14.67
CA GLY A 238 -6.75 -11.90 -14.58
C GLY A 238 -7.29 -10.88 -15.60
N TYR A 239 -8.51 -10.38 -15.35
CA TYR A 239 -9.19 -9.42 -16.24
C TYR A 239 -8.39 -8.13 -16.48
N LYS A 240 -7.58 -7.71 -15.50
CA LYS A 240 -6.58 -6.64 -15.64
C LYS A 240 -5.22 -7.27 -15.29
N PRO A 241 -4.46 -7.78 -16.28
CA PRO A 241 -3.21 -8.47 -16.00
C PRO A 241 -2.17 -7.47 -15.49
N TYR A 242 -1.47 -7.85 -14.42
CA TYR A 242 -0.44 -7.03 -13.81
C TYR A 242 0.70 -7.88 -13.30
N GLU A 243 1.85 -7.24 -13.17
CA GLU A 243 3.07 -7.80 -12.63
C GLU A 243 3.50 -6.97 -11.43
N VAL A 244 4.10 -7.66 -10.45
CA VAL A 244 4.57 -7.05 -9.21
C VAL A 244 6.03 -7.36 -9.01
N TRP A 245 6.80 -6.30 -8.80
CA TRP A 245 8.17 -6.38 -8.32
C TRP A 245 8.22 -5.98 -6.87
N ARG A 246 8.97 -6.74 -6.08
CA ARG A 246 9.24 -6.46 -4.67
C ARG A 246 10.62 -5.85 -4.56
N ILE A 247 10.68 -4.62 -4.06
CA ILE A 247 11.92 -3.91 -3.78
C ILE A 247 12.03 -3.77 -2.26
N SER A 248 13.08 -4.30 -1.65
CA SER A 248 13.33 -4.18 -0.22
C SER A 248 14.66 -3.51 0.05
N TRP A 249 14.73 -2.71 1.11
CA TRP A 249 15.97 -2.08 1.56
C TRP A 249 15.94 -1.82 3.06
N GLN A 250 17.10 -1.44 3.59
CA GLN A 250 17.30 -1.14 4.99
C GLN A 250 17.89 0.27 5.13
N GLN A 251 17.39 1.06 6.07
CA GLN A 251 17.95 2.36 6.45
C GLN A 251 17.87 2.57 7.94
N SER A 252 18.94 3.12 8.50
CA SER A 252 18.99 3.60 9.88
C SER A 252 18.41 5.02 9.98
N LEU A 253 17.61 5.27 11.01
CA LEU A 253 16.97 6.53 11.33
C LEU A 253 17.35 6.94 12.77
N ALA A 254 17.93 8.13 12.93
CA ALA A 254 18.15 8.72 14.24
C ALA A 254 16.84 9.36 14.77
N LEU A 255 16.45 8.99 15.97
CA LEU A 255 15.25 9.52 16.65
C LEU A 255 15.55 10.75 17.53
N SER A 256 16.82 11.00 17.83
CA SER A 256 17.30 12.13 18.62
C SER A 256 18.47 12.84 17.93
N GLN A 257 18.76 14.06 18.38
CA GLN A 257 19.91 14.82 17.92
C GLN A 257 21.20 14.30 18.54
N SER A 258 22.34 14.63 17.91
CA SER A 258 23.65 14.35 18.48
C SER A 258 23.84 15.15 19.77
N ILE A 259 24.54 14.57 20.74
CA ILE A 259 25.05 15.32 21.89
C ILE A 259 26.21 16.24 21.51
N TRP A 260 26.86 15.98 20.36
CA TRP A 260 27.88 16.84 19.81
C TRP A 260 27.20 17.95 19.02
N ASN A 261 27.09 19.12 19.66
CA ASN A 261 26.86 20.36 18.94
C ASN A 261 28.23 20.93 18.58
N ASP A 262 28.38 21.39 17.34
CA ASP A 262 29.57 22.14 16.92
C ASP A 262 29.52 23.53 17.57
N ASP A 263 29.75 23.56 18.88
CA ASP A 263 29.72 24.77 19.72
C ASP A 263 31.00 25.61 19.57
N GLY A 264 31.91 25.18 18.68
CA GLY A 264 33.10 25.94 18.33
C GLY A 264 32.79 26.97 17.25
N GLU A 265 33.20 28.22 17.45
CA GLU A 265 33.33 29.14 16.31
C GLU A 265 34.45 28.60 15.40
N PRO A 266 34.16 28.26 14.13
CA PRO A 266 35.21 27.80 13.23
C PRO A 266 36.28 28.88 13.13
N PRO A 267 37.57 28.55 13.29
CA PRO A 267 38.63 29.54 13.29
C PRO A 267 38.64 30.27 11.94
N THR A 268 38.50 31.59 11.98
CA THR A 268 38.54 32.45 10.78
C THR A 268 39.96 32.61 10.24
N THR A 269 40.96 32.33 11.06
CA THR A 269 42.39 32.41 10.71
C THR A 269 43.09 31.18 11.26
N VAL A 270 43.73 30.40 10.39
CA VAL A 270 44.58 29.28 10.77
C VAL A 270 46.01 29.65 10.42
N LEU A 271 46.88 29.76 11.43
CA LEU A 271 48.30 30.05 11.27
C LEU A 271 49.12 28.80 11.60
N ALA A 272 50.18 28.55 10.85
CA ALA A 272 51.09 27.43 11.03
C ALA A 272 52.55 27.92 11.20
N SER A 273 53.36 27.09 11.84
CA SER A 273 54.80 27.30 11.97
C SER A 273 55.52 25.96 12.01
N HIS A 274 56.83 25.98 11.75
CA HIS A 274 57.70 24.82 11.79
C HIS A 274 58.60 24.86 13.04
N GLU A 275 58.80 23.71 13.69
CA GLU A 275 59.75 23.61 14.80
C GLU A 275 61.18 24.02 14.38
N PRO A 276 61.95 24.71 15.24
CA PRO A 276 61.67 25.01 16.66
C PRO A 276 60.93 26.33 16.89
N LYS A 277 60.42 27.00 15.84
CA LYS A 277 59.83 28.34 15.90
C LYS A 277 58.36 28.31 16.35
N THR A 278 58.10 27.65 17.47
CA THR A 278 56.77 27.50 18.06
C THR A 278 56.71 28.16 19.44
N GLY A 279 55.52 28.55 19.88
CA GLY A 279 55.28 29.20 21.18
C GLY A 279 55.14 30.72 21.08
N LYS A 280 54.71 31.34 22.19
CA LYS A 280 54.28 32.75 22.26
C LYS A 280 55.29 33.77 21.71
N ALA A 281 56.59 33.49 21.87
CA ALA A 281 57.66 34.37 21.38
C ALA A 281 57.76 34.40 19.84
N HIS A 282 57.25 33.37 19.17
CA HIS A 282 57.31 33.17 17.72
C HIS A 282 55.94 33.32 17.04
N GLU A 283 54.88 33.73 17.77
CA GLU A 283 53.55 34.02 17.20
C GLU A 283 53.59 34.94 15.96
N PRO A 284 54.42 36.01 15.91
CA PRO A 284 54.53 36.85 14.71
C PRO A 284 55.16 36.15 13.50
N GLU A 285 55.81 35.00 13.68
CA GLU A 285 56.44 34.21 12.62
C GLU A 285 55.49 33.15 12.05
N TYR A 286 54.27 33.01 12.59
CA TYR A 286 53.32 32.04 12.07
C TYR A 286 52.71 32.56 10.77
N GLU A 287 52.67 31.70 9.76
CA GLU A 287 52.15 32.03 8.43
C GLU A 287 50.75 31.43 8.23
N PRO A 288 49.85 32.08 7.48
CA PRO A 288 48.55 31.49 7.16
C PRO A 288 48.71 30.19 6.36
N LEU A 289 47.87 29.21 6.66
CA LEU A 289 47.72 27.98 5.88
C LEU A 289 46.98 28.23 4.55
#